data_AF-A0A1V5UEB8-F1
#
_entry.id   AF-A0A1V5UEB8-F1
#
_cell.length_a   1.000
_cell.length_b   1.000
_cell.length_c   1.000
_cell.angle_alpha   90.00
_cell.angle_beta   90.00
_cell.angle_gamma   90.00
#
_symmetry.space_group_name_H-M   'P 1'
#
loop_
_entity.id
_entity.type
_entity.pdbx_description
1 polymer ?
#
loop_
_entity_poly.entity_id
_entity_poly.type
_entity_poly.pdbx_seq_one_letter_code
_entity_poly.pdbx_strand_id
1 'polypeptide(L)' 'MTEKTMKIKGLLIMKGVKIKSLAKELGVSLTFLSMVIHQKKKSRRVMKHISMLIGSTYDETWND' A
#
# COMPACT_ATOMS: atom_id res chain seq x y z
N MET A 1 -7.85 8.95 10.01
CA MET A 1 -6.83 8.20 9.22
C MET A 1 -5.97 7.46 10.22
N THR A 2 -5.71 6.16 10.06
CA THR A 2 -4.94 5.39 11.07
C THR A 2 -3.45 5.70 10.96
N GLU A 3 -2.71 5.52 12.06
CA GLU A 3 -1.25 5.67 12.09
C GLU A 3 -0.56 4.79 11.04
N LYS A 4 -0.97 3.52 10.95
CA LYS A 4 -0.51 2.57 9.91
C LYS A 4 -0.74 3.10 8.49
N THR A 5 -1.90 3.71 8.21
CA THR A 5 -2.17 4.33 6.89
C THR A 5 -1.21 5.47 6.59
N MET A 6 -0.94 6.33 7.57
CA MET A 6 -0.01 7.45 7.43
C MET A 6 1.42 6.97 7.18
N LYS A 7 1.86 5.96 7.94
CA LYS A 7 3.18 5.33 7.78
C LYS A 7 3.37 4.76 6.37
N ILE A 8 2.42 3.97 5.87
CA ILE A 8 2.49 3.38 4.53
C ILE A 8 2.56 4.47 3.45
N LYS A 9 1.69 5.49 3.53
CA LYS A 9 1.72 6.61 2.57
C LYS A 9 3.03 7.39 2.63
N GLY A 10 3.54 7.69 3.82
CA GLY A 10 4.81 8.37 4.01
C GLY A 10 5.97 7.60 3.39
N LEU A 11 6.06 6.29 3.64
CA LEU A 11 7.09 5.43 3.06
C LEU A 11 7.00 5.35 1.53
N LEU A 12 5.80 5.21 0.97
CA LEU A 12 5.62 5.23 -0.48
C LEU A 12 6.10 6.54 -1.10
N ILE A 13 5.82 7.68 -0.46
CA ILE A 13 6.29 9.00 -0.90
C ILE A 13 7.83 9.07 -0.81
N MET A 14 8.43 8.64 0.30
CA MET A 14 9.90 8.62 0.47
C MET A 14 10.60 7.74 -0.57
N LYS A 15 9.95 6.66 -1.03
CA LYS A 15 10.44 5.79 -2.11
C LYS A 15 10.14 6.32 -3.52
N GLY A 16 9.54 7.51 -3.64
CA GLY A 16 9.17 8.10 -4.93
C GLY A 16 8.01 7.38 -5.64
N VAL A 17 7.26 6.54 -4.94
CA VAL A 17 6.17 5.74 -5.50
C VAL A 17 4.90 6.58 -5.58
N LYS A 18 4.49 6.91 -6.81
CA LYS A 18 3.20 7.56 -7.07
C LYS A 18 2.08 6.52 -7.01
N ILE A 19 1.08 6.73 -6.14
CA ILE A 19 -0.11 5.85 -6.01
C ILE A 19 -0.78 5.59 -7.36
N LYS A 20 -0.83 6.60 -8.24
CA LYS A 20 -1.42 6.46 -9.57
C LYS A 20 -0.67 5.47 -10.47
N SER A 21 0.65 5.53 -10.44
CA SER A 21 1.51 4.59 -11.19
C SER A 21 1.39 3.19 -10.60
N LEU A 22 1.40 3.06 -9.28
CA LEU A 22 1.25 1.78 -8.58
C LEU A 22 -0.08 1.09 -8.92
N ALA A 23 -1.18 1.83 -8.97
CA ALA A 23 -2.48 1.27 -9.37
C ALA A 23 -2.45 0.73 -10.81
N LYS A 24 -1.81 1.47 -11.73
CA LYS A 24 -1.63 1.05 -13.13
C LYS A 24 -0.78 -0.21 -13.24
N GLU A 25 0.34 -0.26 -12.51
CA GLU A 25 1.24 -1.42 -12.46
C GLU A 25 0.53 -2.68 -11.94
N LEU A 26 -0.28 -2.54 -10.90
CA LEU A 26 -1.04 -3.65 -10.31
C LEU A 26 -2.29 -4.04 -11.10
N GLY A 27 -2.68 -3.26 -12.11
CA GLY A 27 -3.90 -3.46 -12.89
C GLY A 27 -5.16 -3.29 -12.03
N VAL A 28 -5.18 -2.33 -11.11
CA VAL A 28 -6.33 -2.05 -10.23
C VAL A 28 -6.75 -0.59 -10.31
N SER A 29 -7.98 -0.28 -9.91
CA SER A 29 -8.42 1.11 -9.83
C SER A 29 -7.74 1.86 -8.68
N LEU A 30 -7.61 3.20 -8.82
CA LEU A 30 -7.10 4.07 -7.76
C LEU A 30 -7.92 3.93 -6.48
N THR A 31 -9.24 3.86 -6.62
CA THR A 31 -10.16 3.69 -5.51
C THR A 31 -9.91 2.38 -4.78
N PHE A 32 -9.67 1.28 -5.51
CA PHE A 32 -9.36 -0.01 -4.90
C PHE A 32 -8.03 0.03 -4.14
N LEU A 33 -6.97 0.56 -4.75
CA LEU A 33 -5.68 0.71 -4.08
C LEU A 33 -5.78 1.58 -2.83
N SER A 34 -6.52 2.69 -2.91
CA SER A 34 -6.81 3.56 -1.77
C SER A 34 -7.54 2.81 -0.66
N MET A 35 -8.59 2.04 -0.99
CA MET A 35 -9.29 1.20 0.00
C MET A 35 -8.38 0.17 0.66
N VAL A 36 -7.40 -0.39 -0.05
CA VAL A 36 -6.41 -1.31 0.54
C VAL A 36 -5.46 -0.57 1.49
N ILE A 37 -4.89 0.56 1.07
CA ILE A 37 -4.00 1.39 1.90
C ILE A 37 -4.72 1.86 3.18
N HIS A 38 -6.00 2.19 3.08
CA HIS A 38 -6.86 2.59 4.19
C HIS A 38 -7.45 1.40 4.97
N GLN A 39 -7.03 0.16 4.67
CA GLN A 39 -7.45 -1.07 5.36
C GLN A 39 -8.96 -1.35 5.30
N LYS A 40 -9.67 -0.75 4.33
CA LYS A 40 -11.10 -0.97 4.08
C LYS A 40 -11.36 -2.18 3.19
N LYS A 41 -10.37 -2.59 2.41
CA LYS A 41 -10.37 -3.87 1.67
C LYS A 41 -9.03 -4.58 1.85
N LYS A 42 -9.08 -5.91 1.88
CA LYS A 42 -7.88 -6.75 1.92
C LYS A 42 -7.63 -7.33 0.53
N SER A 43 -6.38 -7.29 0.09
CA SER A 43 -5.92 -7.95 -1.13
C SER A 43 -4.50 -8.41 -0.91
N ARG A 44 -4.31 -9.71 -0.72
CA ARG A 44 -2.98 -10.27 -0.41
C ARG A 44 -1.95 -9.91 -1.48
N ARG A 45 -2.34 -9.92 -2.76
CA ARG A 45 -1.50 -9.52 -3.90
C ARG A 45 -1.02 -8.08 -3.78
N VAL A 46 -1.95 -7.14 -3.59
CA VAL A 46 -1.63 -5.69 -3.51
C VAL A 46 -0.85 -5.37 -2.23
N MET A 47 -1.30 -5.91 -1.10
CA MET A 47 -0.66 -5.70 0.20
C MET A 47 0.79 -6.21 0.21
N LYS A 48 1.04 -7.42 -0.32
CA LYS A 48 2.41 -7.95 -0.45
C LYS A 48 3.28 -7.06 -1.34
N HIS A 49 2.73 -6.57 -2.44
CA HIS A 49 3.47 -5.70 -3.35
C HIS A 49 3.81 -4.34 -2.70
N ILE A 50 2.88 -3.73 -1.96
CA ILE A 50 3.15 -2.52 -1.17
C ILE A 50 4.27 -2.76 -0.16
N SER A 51 4.23 -3.86 0.58
CA SER A 51 5.28 -4.21 1.55
C SER A 51 6.66 -4.29 0.90
N MET A 52 6.77 -4.98 -0.24
CA MET A 52 8.02 -5.05 -1.00
C MET A 52 8.53 -3.65 -1.42
N LEU A 53 7.64 -2.78 -1.90
CA LEU A 53 8.01 -1.43 -2.32
C LEU A 53 8.51 -0.54 -1.17
N ILE A 54 7.92 -0.66 0.01
CA ILE A 54 8.35 0.08 1.19
C ILE A 54 9.54 -0.58 1.91
N GLY A 55 10.01 -1.74 1.42
CA GLY A 55 11.17 -2.46 1.96
C GLY A 55 10.89 -3.23 3.25
N SER A 56 9.67 -3.76 3.40
CA SER A 56 9.21 -4.49 4.59
C SER A 56 8.52 -5.80 4.18
N THR A 57 8.31 -6.70 5.14
CA THR A 57 7.54 -7.93 4.91
C THR A 57 6.03 -7.66 5.01
N TYR A 58 5.22 -8.59 4.49
CA TYR A 58 3.76 -8.50 4.61
C TYR A 58 3.33 -8.40 6.09
N ASP A 59 3.92 -9.23 6.94
CA ASP A 59 3.55 -9.33 8.35
C ASP A 59 3.94 -8.05 9.10
N GLU A 60 5.15 -7.52 8.91
CA GLU A 60 5.57 -6.24 9.50
C GLU A 60 4.73 -5.03 9.07
N THR A 61 4.19 -5.06 7.85
CA THR A 61 3.40 -3.93 7.31
C THR A 61 1.95 -4.00 7.76
N TRP A 62 1.37 -5.20 7.76
CA TRP A 62 -0.08 -5.39 7.79
C TRP A 62 -0.60 -6.11 9.02
N ASN A 63 0.17 -7.03 9.61
CA ASN A 63 -0.21 -7.57 10.91
C ASN A 63 0.04 -6.49 11.97
N ASP A 64 -0.79 -6.47 13.00
CA ASP A 64 -0.49 -5.79 14.26
C ASP A 64 0.01 -6.84 15.24
#